data_AF-A0A7C6N3D6-F1
#
_entry.id   AF-A0A7C6N3D6-F1
#
_cell.length_a   1.000
_cell.length_b   1.000
_cell.length_c   1.000
_cell.angle_alpha   90.00
_cell.angle_beta   90.00
_cell.angle_gamma   90.00
#
_symmetry.space_group_name_H-M   'P 1'
#
loop_
_entity.id
_entity.type
_entity.pdbx_description
1 polymer ?
#
loop_
_entity_poly.entity_id
_entity_poly.type
_entity_poly.pdbx_seq_one_letter_code
_entity_poly.pdbx_strand_id
1 'polypeptide(L)'
;MLKKLFLSLVVLLSVFSLAACGGKEKEAKGYGIVHKDYVGVADMKVKKGEVTAVTFEEYYLPYSWASLDIAGEEKPEDVLADVTLKKGTGDFAKYIKIGDKLFTGTVRDEALEIEGVTYANQAVKYSAEGIEDLFVWLKNSEANCKWYVEQILAEKAFIAKADGTKADYTVKGNAANGFTKSTTGYWVVEDGLGWSGNMAKIAEALVGTKVNASALDLVQGEDKIWTIKGTASGSTVKDFKDYYEVARRAYNTATK
;
A
#
# COMPACT_ATOMS: atom_id res chain seq x y z
N MET A 1 70.98 6.99 -47.12
CA MET A 1 70.77 5.91 -46.12
C MET A 1 69.45 6.12 -45.41
N LEU A 2 68.76 5.01 -45.19
CA LEU A 2 67.43 4.78 -44.65
C LEU A 2 67.10 5.46 -43.31
N LYS A 3 65.84 5.92 -43.15
CA LYS A 3 64.81 5.54 -42.14
C LYS A 3 64.03 6.76 -41.62
N LYS A 4 62.73 6.88 -42.00
CA LYS A 4 61.53 6.52 -41.19
C LYS A 4 61.13 7.68 -40.24
N LEU A 5 59.88 8.07 -40.00
CA LEU A 5 58.54 7.69 -40.44
C LEU A 5 57.54 8.63 -39.69
N PHE A 6 56.32 8.72 -40.21
CA PHE A 6 55.06 9.08 -39.50
C PHE A 6 54.64 10.54 -39.27
N LEU A 7 53.99 11.06 -40.31
CA LEU A 7 52.62 11.61 -40.35
C LEU A 7 51.74 11.35 -39.09
N SER A 8 51.14 12.40 -38.54
CA SER A 8 49.80 12.33 -37.93
C SER A 8 49.08 13.67 -38.03
N LEU A 9 48.13 13.71 -38.97
CA LEU A 9 47.15 14.75 -39.19
C LEU A 9 46.01 14.53 -38.19
N VAL A 10 45.93 15.37 -37.15
CA VAL A 10 44.78 15.36 -36.23
C VAL A 10 43.66 16.16 -36.89
N VAL A 11 42.75 15.45 -37.54
CA VAL A 11 41.44 15.94 -37.96
C VAL A 11 40.65 16.29 -36.70
N LEU A 12 40.37 17.58 -36.50
CA LEU A 12 39.40 18.05 -35.51
C LEU A 12 38.00 17.61 -35.99
N LEU A 13 37.60 16.41 -35.57
CA LEU A 13 36.20 15.99 -35.63
C LEU A 13 35.45 16.76 -34.54
N SER A 14 34.82 17.85 -34.98
CA SER A 14 33.69 18.49 -34.30
C SER A 14 32.56 17.47 -34.14
N VAL A 15 32.62 16.66 -33.09
CA VAL A 15 31.46 15.96 -32.57
C VAL A 15 30.66 17.00 -31.83
N PHE A 16 29.67 17.57 -32.53
CA PHE A 16 28.50 18.11 -31.86
C PHE A 16 28.02 17.01 -30.91
N SER A 17 28.24 17.23 -29.61
CA SER A 17 27.61 16.47 -28.55
C SER A 17 26.11 16.60 -28.77
N LEU A 18 25.54 15.59 -29.44
CA LEU A 18 24.11 15.34 -29.48
C LEU A 18 23.60 15.52 -28.06
N ALA A 19 22.69 16.47 -27.90
CA ALA A 19 22.04 16.81 -26.66
C ALA A 19 21.72 15.54 -25.87
N ALA A 20 22.28 15.44 -24.67
CA ALA A 20 21.88 14.49 -23.66
C ALA A 20 20.45 14.85 -23.18
N CYS A 21 19.46 14.70 -24.06
CA CYS A 21 18.04 14.59 -23.70
C CYS A 21 17.75 13.15 -23.25
N GLY A 22 18.55 12.65 -22.32
CA GLY A 22 18.22 11.47 -21.54
C GLY A 22 17.42 11.92 -20.34
N GLY A 23 16.08 11.95 -20.44
CA GLY A 23 15.22 12.36 -19.33
C GLY A 23 15.61 11.65 -18.03
N LYS A 24 15.81 12.43 -16.97
CA LYS A 24 16.13 11.90 -15.64
C LYS A 24 15.00 10.96 -15.18
N GLU A 25 15.38 9.87 -14.53
CA GLU A 25 14.43 9.01 -13.86
C GLU A 25 13.80 9.78 -12.70
N LYS A 26 12.48 9.73 -12.60
CA LYS A 26 11.69 10.34 -11.53
C LYS A 26 11.10 9.23 -10.66
N GLU A 27 11.06 9.46 -9.35
CA GLU A 27 10.50 8.53 -8.37
C GLU A 27 9.33 9.19 -7.68
N ALA A 28 8.24 8.44 -7.48
CA ALA A 28 7.08 8.89 -6.71
C ALA A 28 6.33 7.72 -6.10
N LYS A 29 5.61 8.01 -5.01
CA LYS A 29 4.71 7.07 -4.35
C LYS A 29 3.26 7.44 -4.63
N GLY A 30 2.42 6.43 -4.77
CA GLY A 30 0.97 6.54 -4.82
C GLY A 30 0.34 5.80 -3.65
N TYR A 31 -0.73 6.35 -3.09
CA TYR A 31 -1.37 5.81 -1.88
C TYR A 31 -2.88 5.60 -2.08
N GLY A 32 -3.46 4.67 -1.32
CA GLY A 32 -4.92 4.49 -1.29
C GLY A 32 -5.38 3.24 -0.57
N ILE A 33 -6.69 3.11 -0.36
CA ILE A 33 -7.28 1.88 0.18
C ILE A 33 -7.22 0.76 -0.87
N VAL A 34 -6.73 -0.41 -0.47
CA VAL A 34 -6.69 -1.63 -1.27
C VAL A 34 -7.27 -2.81 -0.49
N HIS A 35 -7.89 -3.77 -1.19
CA HIS A 35 -8.52 -4.94 -0.57
C HIS A 35 -9.54 -4.55 0.52
N LYS A 36 -10.14 -3.35 0.39
CA LYS A 36 -11.08 -2.73 1.34
C LYS A 36 -10.55 -2.45 2.75
N ASP A 37 -9.41 -3.01 3.14
CA ASP A 37 -9.02 -3.13 4.54
C ASP A 37 -7.59 -2.61 4.81
N TYR A 38 -6.84 -2.20 3.80
CA TYR A 38 -5.45 -1.79 3.97
C TYR A 38 -5.16 -0.47 3.25
N VAL A 39 -4.13 0.25 3.70
CA VAL A 39 -3.54 1.31 2.86
C VAL A 39 -2.45 0.68 2.00
N GLY A 40 -2.72 0.59 0.70
CA GLY A 40 -1.75 0.19 -0.31
C GLY A 40 -0.86 1.36 -0.72
N VAL A 41 0.40 1.05 -0.96
CA VAL A 41 1.42 1.99 -1.46
C VAL A 41 2.07 1.38 -2.68
N ALA A 42 2.15 2.15 -3.77
CA ALA A 42 2.99 1.83 -4.91
C ALA A 42 4.17 2.80 -4.94
N ASP A 43 5.40 2.29 -4.91
CA ASP A 43 6.62 3.07 -5.09
C ASP A 43 7.15 2.86 -6.51
N MET A 44 7.19 3.91 -7.32
CA MET A 44 7.35 3.82 -8.76
C MET A 44 8.48 4.72 -9.28
N LYS A 45 9.25 4.15 -10.21
CA LYS A 45 10.25 4.86 -11.01
C LYS A 45 9.78 4.97 -12.45
N VAL A 46 9.91 6.16 -13.03
CA VAL A 46 9.50 6.48 -14.39
C VAL A 46 10.64 7.17 -15.13
N LYS A 47 10.91 6.71 -16.35
CA LYS A 47 11.89 7.32 -17.25
C LYS A 47 11.28 7.48 -18.62
N LYS A 48 11.37 8.70 -19.18
CA LYS A 48 10.78 9.04 -20.49
C LYS A 48 9.28 8.68 -20.61
N GLY A 49 8.55 8.77 -19.51
CA GLY A 49 7.12 8.46 -19.46
C GLY A 49 6.79 6.97 -19.38
N GLU A 50 7.78 6.08 -19.24
CA GLU A 50 7.56 4.65 -19.06
C GLU A 50 8.03 4.20 -17.68
N VAL A 51 7.30 3.26 -17.08
CA VAL A 51 7.67 2.67 -15.79
C VAL A 51 8.95 1.85 -15.96
N THR A 52 9.96 2.11 -15.12
CA THR A 52 11.21 1.34 -15.06
C THR A 52 11.25 0.37 -13.89
N ALA A 53 10.56 0.70 -12.80
CA ALA A 53 10.37 -0.17 -11.65
C ALA A 53 9.12 0.24 -10.88
N VAL A 54 8.48 -0.72 -10.22
CA VAL A 54 7.43 -0.46 -9.23
C VAL A 54 7.48 -1.54 -8.16
N THR A 55 7.23 -1.15 -6.92
CA THR A 55 7.03 -2.08 -5.79
C THR A 55 5.73 -1.74 -5.08
N PHE A 56 5.14 -2.73 -4.41
CA PHE A 56 3.90 -2.56 -3.67
C PHE A 56 4.09 -2.96 -2.22
N GLU A 57 3.40 -2.25 -1.34
CA GLU A 57 3.29 -2.58 0.08
C GLU A 57 1.86 -2.34 0.56
N GLU A 58 1.47 -3.04 1.61
CA GLU A 58 0.24 -2.76 2.34
C GLU A 58 0.50 -2.54 3.82
N TYR A 59 -0.10 -1.47 4.33
CA TYR A 59 -0.10 -1.10 5.73
C TYR A 59 -1.39 -1.55 6.37
N TYR A 60 -1.27 -2.31 7.46
CA TYR A 60 -2.39 -2.74 8.27
C TYR A 60 -3.15 -1.56 8.83
N LEU A 61 -4.47 -1.60 8.71
CA LEU A 61 -5.39 -0.70 9.39
C LEU A 61 -5.72 -1.21 10.80
N PRO A 62 -6.30 -0.37 11.68
CA PRO A 62 -6.56 -0.73 13.07
C PRO A 62 -7.37 -2.02 13.26
N TYR A 63 -8.24 -2.39 12.33
CA TYR A 63 -8.96 -3.68 12.41
C TYR A 63 -8.02 -4.90 12.49
N SER A 64 -6.75 -4.75 12.10
CA SER A 64 -5.74 -5.78 12.24
C SER A 64 -4.85 -5.53 13.44
N TRP A 65 -4.14 -4.40 13.51
CA TRP A 65 -3.11 -4.18 14.54
C TRP A 65 -3.65 -3.73 15.89
N ALA A 66 -4.93 -3.34 15.98
CA ALA A 66 -5.60 -3.10 17.25
C ALA A 66 -6.47 -4.29 17.71
N SER A 67 -6.44 -5.42 16.97
CA SER A 67 -7.08 -6.66 17.41
C SER A 67 -6.19 -7.34 18.46
N LEU A 68 -6.78 -7.74 19.57
CA LEU A 68 -6.08 -8.20 20.76
C LEU A 68 -6.23 -9.70 20.97
N ASP A 69 -5.19 -10.32 21.51
CA ASP A 69 -5.22 -11.68 22.05
C ASP A 69 -5.35 -11.61 23.57
N ILE A 70 -6.60 -11.58 24.06
CA ILE A 70 -6.93 -11.46 25.49
C ILE A 70 -7.73 -12.68 25.94
N ALA A 71 -7.21 -13.36 26.95
CA ALA A 71 -7.91 -14.44 27.64
C ALA A 71 -8.78 -13.90 28.78
N GLY A 72 -9.78 -14.68 29.20
CA GLY A 72 -10.67 -14.36 30.33
C GLY A 72 -12.03 -13.80 29.90
N GLU A 73 -13.03 -14.00 30.76
CA GLU A 73 -14.41 -13.51 30.55
C GLU A 73 -14.54 -12.02 30.87
N GLU A 74 -13.82 -11.54 31.89
CA GLU A 74 -13.78 -10.11 32.25
C GLU A 74 -12.73 -9.39 31.39
N LYS A 75 -13.18 -8.40 30.61
CA LYS A 75 -12.32 -7.62 29.72
C LYS A 75 -12.00 -6.26 30.38
N PRO A 76 -10.76 -5.77 30.24
CA PRO A 76 -10.41 -4.42 30.69
C PRO A 76 -11.32 -3.34 30.08
N GLU A 77 -11.55 -2.23 30.78
CA GLU A 77 -12.45 -1.14 30.34
C GLU A 77 -12.01 -0.48 29.02
N ASP A 78 -10.71 -0.53 28.73
CA ASP A 78 -10.07 -0.06 27.50
C ASP A 78 -10.02 -1.12 26.39
N VAL A 79 -10.83 -2.18 26.50
CA VAL A 79 -11.04 -3.20 25.48
C VAL A 79 -12.49 -3.19 25.01
N LEU A 80 -12.67 -3.19 23.70
CA LEU A 80 -13.94 -3.43 23.02
C LEU A 80 -14.06 -4.95 22.81
N ALA A 81 -14.89 -5.60 23.61
CA ALA A 81 -15.07 -7.04 23.61
C ALA A 81 -16.01 -7.52 22.49
N ASP A 82 -15.82 -8.76 22.04
CA ASP A 82 -16.77 -9.50 21.20
C ASP A 82 -17.24 -8.77 19.93
N VAL A 83 -16.36 -7.95 19.35
CA VAL A 83 -16.66 -7.18 18.14
C VAL A 83 -16.85 -8.13 16.97
N THR A 84 -18.01 -8.05 16.31
CA THR A 84 -18.35 -8.89 15.17
C THR A 84 -17.67 -8.39 13.89
N LEU A 85 -16.98 -9.30 13.20
CA LEU A 85 -16.29 -9.11 11.93
C LEU A 85 -16.83 -10.08 10.88
N LYS A 86 -16.40 -9.91 9.62
CA LYS A 86 -16.75 -10.82 8.53
C LYS A 86 -16.42 -12.30 8.80
N LYS A 87 -15.34 -12.58 9.55
CA LYS A 87 -14.79 -13.94 9.76
C LYS A 87 -14.91 -14.44 11.19
N GLY A 88 -15.72 -13.80 12.03
CA GLY A 88 -15.91 -14.18 13.44
C GLY A 88 -15.92 -12.97 14.36
N THR A 89 -15.70 -13.19 15.65
CA THR A 89 -15.61 -12.14 16.67
C THR A 89 -14.16 -11.91 17.10
N GLY A 90 -13.88 -10.74 17.66
CA GLY A 90 -12.59 -10.44 18.25
C GLY A 90 -12.64 -9.26 19.22
N ASP A 91 -11.63 -9.21 20.08
CA ASP A 91 -11.44 -8.10 21.01
C ASP A 91 -10.53 -7.04 20.38
N PHE A 92 -10.79 -5.77 20.67
CA PHE A 92 -10.08 -4.64 20.10
C PHE A 92 -9.67 -3.63 21.16
N ALA A 93 -8.54 -2.97 20.96
CA ALA A 93 -8.17 -1.84 21.79
C ALA A 93 -9.15 -0.67 21.61
N LYS A 94 -9.63 -0.11 22.72
CA LYS A 94 -10.50 1.08 22.69
C LYS A 94 -9.73 2.35 22.33
N TYR A 95 -8.45 2.43 22.66
CA TYR A 95 -7.64 3.62 22.38
C TYR A 95 -6.44 3.28 21.51
N ILE A 96 -6.21 4.08 20.49
CA ILE A 96 -5.03 3.98 19.63
C ILE A 96 -4.44 5.36 19.41
N LYS A 97 -3.12 5.44 19.28
CA LYS A 97 -2.43 6.68 18.95
C LYS A 97 -1.80 6.55 17.58
N ILE A 98 -2.01 7.55 16.73
CA ILE A 98 -1.40 7.66 15.40
C ILE A 98 -0.93 9.10 15.25
N GLY A 99 0.39 9.29 15.22
CA GLY A 99 0.99 10.62 15.24
C GLY A 99 0.75 11.32 16.58
N ASP A 100 0.23 12.53 16.52
CA ASP A 100 -0.18 13.33 17.68
C ASP A 100 -1.63 13.06 18.13
N LYS A 101 -2.40 12.27 17.36
CA LYS A 101 -3.83 12.04 17.61
C LYS A 101 -4.07 10.80 18.45
N LEU A 102 -4.80 10.97 19.55
CA LEU A 102 -5.41 9.88 20.30
C LEU A 102 -6.81 9.63 19.73
N PHE A 103 -7.03 8.43 19.21
CA PHE A 103 -8.33 7.98 18.73
C PHE A 103 -9.03 7.15 19.79
N THR A 104 -10.35 7.29 19.86
CA THR A 104 -11.24 6.45 20.65
C THR A 104 -12.09 5.59 19.72
N GLY A 105 -12.08 4.29 19.95
CA GLY A 105 -12.84 3.28 19.26
C GLY A 105 -14.25 3.14 19.82
N THR A 106 -15.22 3.05 18.93
CA THR A 106 -16.60 2.65 19.24
C THR A 106 -17.02 1.56 18.27
N VAL A 107 -17.63 0.48 18.77
CA VAL A 107 -18.20 -0.58 17.92
C VAL A 107 -19.35 0.00 17.11
N ARG A 108 -19.44 -0.35 15.83
CA ARG A 108 -20.58 0.02 14.98
C ARG A 108 -21.72 -0.96 15.20
N ASP A 109 -22.94 -0.42 15.27
CA ASP A 109 -24.16 -1.24 15.31
C ASP A 109 -24.43 -1.93 13.97
N GLU A 110 -24.03 -1.31 12.87
CA GLU A 110 -24.18 -1.82 11.50
C GLU A 110 -22.85 -1.83 10.74
N ALA A 111 -22.72 -2.75 9.77
CA ALA A 111 -21.55 -2.79 8.92
C ALA A 111 -21.43 -1.49 8.11
N LEU A 112 -20.20 -0.97 8.01
CA LEU A 112 -19.93 0.23 7.25
C LEU A 112 -20.20 -0.02 5.75
N GLU A 113 -21.05 0.81 5.14
CA GLU A 113 -21.30 0.81 3.70
C GLU A 113 -20.92 2.15 3.09
N ILE A 114 -20.12 2.11 2.01
CA ILE A 114 -19.76 3.31 1.25
C ILE A 114 -19.92 2.97 -0.23
N GLU A 115 -20.71 3.76 -0.96
CA GLU A 115 -20.91 3.61 -2.41
C GLU A 115 -21.38 2.19 -2.81
N GLY A 116 -22.24 1.57 -1.97
CA GLY A 116 -22.76 0.21 -2.21
C GLY A 116 -21.75 -0.91 -1.90
N VAL A 117 -20.63 -0.60 -1.26
CA VAL A 117 -19.61 -1.55 -0.84
C VAL A 117 -19.64 -1.70 0.68
N THR A 118 -19.85 -2.92 1.17
CA THR A 118 -19.76 -3.25 2.60
C THR A 118 -18.30 -3.52 3.03
N TYR A 119 -17.91 -2.90 4.14
CA TYR A 119 -16.60 -2.95 4.80
C TYR A 119 -16.70 -3.66 6.16
N ALA A 120 -17.11 -4.93 6.14
CA ALA A 120 -17.45 -5.70 7.35
C ALA A 120 -16.29 -5.95 8.34
N ASN A 121 -15.04 -5.68 7.95
CA ASN A 121 -13.91 -5.74 8.89
C ASN A 121 -13.67 -4.41 9.61
N GLN A 122 -14.23 -3.29 9.12
CA GLN A 122 -14.13 -1.97 9.74
C GLN A 122 -15.21 -1.78 10.83
N ALA A 123 -15.37 -2.78 11.69
CA ALA A 123 -16.43 -2.85 12.70
C ALA A 123 -16.21 -1.90 13.89
N VAL A 124 -14.97 -1.43 14.10
CA VAL A 124 -14.66 -0.39 15.07
C VAL A 124 -14.45 0.94 14.34
N LYS A 125 -15.24 1.95 14.72
CA LYS A 125 -15.03 3.34 14.32
C LYS A 125 -14.02 3.99 15.27
N TYR A 126 -12.86 4.38 14.76
CA TYR A 126 -11.89 5.16 15.52
C TYR A 126 -12.03 6.63 15.20
N SER A 127 -12.34 7.44 16.21
CA SER A 127 -12.58 8.89 16.09
C SER A 127 -11.56 9.69 16.90
N ALA A 128 -11.15 10.85 16.39
CA ALA A 128 -10.28 11.81 17.07
C ALA A 128 -10.70 13.25 16.69
N GLU A 129 -10.09 14.26 17.31
CA GLU A 129 -10.35 15.66 16.94
C GLU A 129 -10.08 15.91 15.45
N GLY A 130 -11.12 16.40 14.75
CA GLY A 130 -11.10 16.65 13.30
C GLY A 130 -11.22 15.41 12.42
N ILE A 131 -11.37 14.21 12.99
CA ILE A 131 -11.52 12.93 12.26
C ILE A 131 -12.65 12.12 12.92
N GLU A 132 -13.85 12.18 12.34
CA GLU A 132 -15.00 11.44 12.85
C GLU A 132 -14.83 9.92 12.71
N ASP A 133 -14.19 9.47 11.65
CA ASP A 133 -14.02 8.06 11.34
C ASP A 133 -12.73 7.88 10.54
N LEU A 134 -11.72 7.28 11.17
CA LEU A 134 -10.41 7.10 10.58
C LEU A 134 -10.48 6.37 9.23
N PHE A 135 -11.26 5.29 9.11
CA PHE A 135 -11.31 4.53 7.86
C PHE A 135 -11.91 5.37 6.72
N VAL A 136 -13.05 6.02 6.99
CA VAL A 136 -13.72 6.90 6.02
C VAL A 136 -12.80 8.05 5.63
N TRP A 137 -12.14 8.67 6.61
CA TRP A 137 -11.20 9.76 6.39
C TRP A 137 -10.02 9.35 5.51
N LEU A 138 -9.45 8.16 5.71
CA LEU A 138 -8.40 7.61 4.85
C LEU A 138 -8.90 7.35 3.42
N LYS A 139 -10.11 6.77 3.26
CA LYS A 139 -10.70 6.51 1.94
C LYS A 139 -10.94 7.79 1.13
N ASN A 140 -11.22 8.90 1.80
CA ASN A 140 -11.56 10.16 1.14
C ASN A 140 -10.38 10.88 0.46
N SER A 141 -9.12 10.54 0.80
CA SER A 141 -7.98 11.27 0.24
C SER A 141 -6.67 10.48 0.25
N GLU A 142 -5.94 10.57 -0.87
CA GLU A 142 -4.57 10.06 -0.97
C GLU A 142 -3.64 10.72 0.06
N ALA A 143 -3.83 12.01 0.35
CA ALA A 143 -3.01 12.73 1.34
C ALA A 143 -3.21 12.17 2.75
N ASN A 144 -4.41 11.70 3.08
CA ASN A 144 -4.72 11.09 4.38
C ASN A 144 -4.08 9.71 4.49
N CYS A 145 -4.17 8.90 3.43
CA CYS A 145 -3.45 7.63 3.33
C CYS A 145 -1.93 7.82 3.46
N LYS A 146 -1.36 8.84 2.80
CA LYS A 146 0.04 9.20 2.92
C LYS A 146 0.41 9.56 4.36
N TRP A 147 -0.35 10.45 5.00
CA TRP A 147 -0.13 10.85 6.40
C TRP A 147 -0.10 9.63 7.33
N TYR A 148 -1.04 8.70 7.17
CA TYR A 148 -1.14 7.48 7.97
C TYR A 148 0.11 6.61 7.85
N VAL A 149 0.54 6.35 6.61
CA VAL A 149 1.76 5.59 6.32
C VAL A 149 2.98 6.28 6.92
N GLU A 150 3.10 7.59 6.79
CA GLU A 150 4.21 8.36 7.37
C GLU A 150 4.22 8.29 8.91
N GLN A 151 3.07 8.26 9.58
CA GLN A 151 3.03 8.08 11.03
C GLN A 151 3.48 6.68 11.46
N ILE A 152 3.13 5.64 10.70
CA ILE A 152 3.61 4.27 10.97
C ILE A 152 5.13 4.19 10.78
N LEU A 153 5.64 4.71 9.67
CA LEU A 153 7.08 4.70 9.37
C LEU A 153 7.90 5.52 10.38
N ALA A 154 7.29 6.54 10.99
CA ALA A 154 7.88 7.32 12.07
C ALA A 154 7.71 6.67 13.46
N GLU A 155 7.20 5.44 13.54
CA GLU A 155 6.93 4.69 14.78
C GLU A 155 5.97 5.41 15.74
N LYS A 156 5.06 6.22 15.20
CA LYS A 156 4.07 7.00 15.96
C LYS A 156 2.69 6.35 15.98
N ALA A 157 2.57 5.08 15.57
CA ALA A 157 1.34 4.31 15.63
C ALA A 157 1.46 3.22 16.71
N PHE A 158 0.55 3.22 17.70
CA PHE A 158 0.54 2.20 18.75
C PHE A 158 -0.83 2.11 19.45
N ILE A 159 -1.09 0.97 20.08
CA ILE A 159 -2.23 0.83 21.01
C ILE A 159 -1.96 1.65 22.25
N ALA A 160 -2.91 2.49 22.63
CA ALA A 160 -2.76 3.46 23.71
C ALA A 160 -3.70 3.16 24.88
N LYS A 161 -3.45 3.82 26.01
CA LYS A 161 -4.39 3.98 27.11
C LYS A 161 -5.21 5.26 26.91
N ALA A 162 -6.20 5.48 27.75
CA ALA A 162 -7.04 6.68 27.72
C ALA A 162 -6.25 8.01 27.87
N ASP A 163 -5.10 7.97 28.55
CA ASP A 163 -4.20 9.13 28.71
C ASP A 163 -3.26 9.36 27.51
N GLY A 164 -3.34 8.51 26.49
CA GLY A 164 -2.52 8.58 25.29
C GLY A 164 -1.09 8.05 25.44
N THR A 165 -0.76 7.40 26.56
CA THR A 165 0.46 6.60 26.73
C THR A 165 0.31 5.23 26.09
N LYS A 166 1.43 4.56 25.80
CA LYS A 166 1.41 3.22 25.18
C LYS A 166 0.84 2.19 26.15
N ALA A 167 -0.09 1.37 25.66
CA ALA A 167 -0.59 0.21 26.39
C ALA A 167 0.22 -1.05 26.02
N ASP A 168 0.24 -2.01 26.95
CA ASP A 168 0.93 -3.29 26.78
C ASP A 168 -0.11 -4.38 26.54
N TYR A 169 -0.47 -4.58 25.28
CA TYR A 169 -1.37 -5.63 24.85
C TYR A 169 -0.70 -6.51 23.81
N THR A 170 -1.01 -7.81 23.87
CA THR A 170 -0.68 -8.74 22.80
C THR A 170 -1.63 -8.53 21.63
N VAL A 171 -1.08 -8.19 20.47
CA VAL A 171 -1.83 -8.08 19.21
C VAL A 171 -2.05 -9.48 18.62
N LYS A 172 -3.21 -9.69 18.01
CA LYS A 172 -3.59 -10.95 17.37
C LYS A 172 -3.15 -11.01 15.90
N GLY A 173 -2.83 -12.22 15.43
CA GLY A 173 -2.59 -12.50 14.01
C GLY A 173 -1.29 -11.89 13.48
N ASN A 174 -1.21 -11.69 12.16
CA ASN A 174 0.04 -11.26 11.52
C ASN A 174 0.55 -9.91 12.01
N ALA A 175 -0.36 -8.99 12.35
CA ALA A 175 -0.01 -7.66 12.84
C ALA A 175 0.72 -7.66 14.19
N ALA A 176 0.76 -8.80 14.90
CA ALA A 176 1.61 -8.98 16.07
C ALA A 176 3.11 -8.78 15.77
N ASN A 177 3.52 -9.01 14.51
CA ASN A 177 4.91 -8.97 14.08
C ASN A 177 5.29 -7.69 13.32
N GLY A 178 4.36 -6.75 13.14
CA GLY A 178 4.62 -5.50 12.41
C GLY A 178 3.39 -4.91 11.72
N PHE A 179 3.59 -3.76 11.07
CA PHE A 179 2.51 -2.99 10.44
C PHE A 179 2.31 -3.26 8.95
N THR A 180 3.18 -4.04 8.31
CA THR A 180 3.10 -4.27 6.86
C THR A 180 3.11 -5.72 6.48
N LYS A 181 2.46 -6.05 5.35
CA LYS A 181 2.39 -7.44 4.87
C LYS A 181 3.76 -8.02 4.57
N SER A 182 4.68 -7.24 4.00
CA SER A 182 6.05 -7.72 3.77
C SER A 182 6.79 -8.02 5.08
N THR A 183 6.69 -7.14 6.07
CA THR A 183 7.35 -7.29 7.39
C THR A 183 6.87 -8.55 8.10
N THR A 184 5.59 -8.86 7.99
CA THR A 184 4.99 -9.99 8.73
C THR A 184 4.94 -11.29 7.94
N GLY A 185 5.52 -11.33 6.72
CA GLY A 185 5.50 -12.52 5.85
C GLY A 185 4.09 -12.95 5.44
N TYR A 186 3.16 -12.00 5.27
CA TYR A 186 1.75 -12.31 5.02
C TYR A 186 1.56 -13.13 3.73
N TRP A 187 0.91 -14.28 3.86
CA TRP A 187 0.48 -15.16 2.77
C TRP A 187 1.61 -15.42 1.76
N VAL A 188 2.76 -15.90 2.25
CA VAL A 188 3.84 -16.45 1.40
C VAL A 188 3.48 -17.89 1.04
N VAL A 189 3.63 -18.24 -0.24
CA VAL A 189 3.38 -19.59 -0.76
C VAL A 189 4.68 -20.08 -1.38
N GLU A 190 5.11 -21.28 -1.00
CA GLU A 190 6.38 -21.88 -1.44
C GLU A 190 6.42 -22.09 -2.96
N ASP A 191 5.33 -22.63 -3.52
CA ASP A 191 5.17 -22.88 -4.95
C ASP A 191 4.24 -21.85 -5.62
N GLY A 192 4.55 -20.55 -5.51
CA GLY A 192 3.95 -19.50 -6.34
C GLY A 192 3.16 -18.42 -5.59
N LEU A 193 1.99 -18.04 -6.15
CA LEU A 193 1.38 -16.72 -5.91
C LEU A 193 0.63 -16.60 -4.57
N GLY A 194 1.39 -16.39 -3.51
CA GLY A 194 0.93 -15.66 -2.32
C GLY A 194 0.69 -14.17 -2.59
N TRP A 195 0.59 -13.36 -1.53
CA TRP A 195 0.46 -11.91 -1.68
C TRP A 195 1.69 -11.33 -2.40
N SER A 196 2.89 -11.67 -1.93
CA SER A 196 4.15 -11.18 -2.49
C SER A 196 4.34 -11.58 -3.95
N GLY A 197 4.01 -12.84 -4.30
CA GLY A 197 4.06 -13.32 -5.67
C GLY A 197 3.10 -12.56 -6.59
N ASN A 198 1.88 -12.26 -6.10
CA ASN A 198 0.94 -11.42 -6.85
C ASN A 198 1.48 -10.01 -7.07
N MET A 199 2.04 -9.37 -6.04
CA MET A 199 2.61 -8.02 -6.16
C MET A 199 3.77 -7.98 -7.17
N ALA A 200 4.62 -9.02 -7.19
CA ALA A 200 5.69 -9.15 -8.17
C ALA A 200 5.14 -9.24 -9.60
N LYS A 201 4.07 -10.02 -9.83
CA LYS A 201 3.43 -10.14 -11.15
C LYS A 201 2.79 -8.84 -11.62
N ILE A 202 2.11 -8.12 -10.74
CA ILE A 202 1.61 -6.78 -11.06
C ILE A 202 2.76 -5.85 -11.43
N ALA A 203 3.86 -5.86 -10.66
CA ALA A 203 5.01 -5.02 -10.92
C ALA A 203 5.67 -5.31 -12.27
N GLU A 204 5.92 -6.58 -12.59
CA GLU A 204 6.44 -7.03 -13.89
C GLU A 204 5.56 -6.55 -15.05
N ALA A 205 4.24 -6.66 -14.92
CA ALA A 205 3.28 -6.26 -15.95
C ALA A 205 3.21 -4.75 -16.21
N LEU A 206 3.66 -3.93 -15.25
CA LEU A 206 3.63 -2.47 -15.36
C LEU A 206 4.91 -1.89 -15.98
N VAL A 207 6.04 -2.61 -15.90
CA VAL A 207 7.32 -2.16 -16.49
C VAL A 207 7.17 -1.95 -18.01
N GLY A 208 7.69 -0.83 -18.50
CA GLY A 208 7.58 -0.41 -19.91
C GLY A 208 6.22 0.19 -20.29
N THR A 209 5.26 0.26 -19.36
CA THR A 209 3.94 0.84 -19.63
C THR A 209 3.86 2.31 -19.23
N LYS A 210 2.76 2.97 -19.62
CA LYS A 210 2.39 4.34 -19.21
C LYS A 210 1.26 4.37 -18.15
N VAL A 211 0.90 3.21 -17.60
CA VAL A 211 -0.17 3.06 -16.59
C VAL A 211 -1.48 3.80 -16.96
N ASN A 212 -1.84 3.76 -18.25
CA ASN A 212 -2.95 4.53 -18.82
C ASN A 212 -4.13 3.63 -19.27
N ALA A 213 -4.28 2.47 -18.64
CA ALA A 213 -5.42 1.59 -18.87
C ALA A 213 -6.64 2.10 -18.09
N SER A 214 -7.80 2.06 -18.74
CA SER A 214 -9.09 2.34 -18.16
C SER A 214 -9.60 1.14 -17.36
N ALA A 215 -10.67 1.33 -16.56
CA ALA A 215 -11.26 0.21 -15.81
C ALA A 215 -11.79 -0.93 -16.70
N LEU A 216 -12.13 -0.63 -17.96
CA LEU A 216 -12.57 -1.59 -18.97
C LEU A 216 -11.41 -2.37 -19.59
N ASP A 217 -10.21 -1.79 -19.59
CA ASP A 217 -8.98 -2.46 -20.05
C ASP A 217 -8.42 -3.44 -19.02
N LEU A 218 -8.94 -3.42 -17.79
CA LEU A 218 -8.57 -4.30 -16.69
C LEU A 218 -9.59 -5.43 -16.57
N VAL A 219 -9.28 -6.56 -17.21
CA VAL A 219 -10.18 -7.71 -17.32
C VAL A 219 -9.54 -8.95 -16.71
N GLN A 220 -10.29 -9.65 -15.86
CA GLN A 220 -9.89 -10.96 -15.36
C GLN A 220 -10.39 -12.04 -16.32
N GLY A 221 -9.48 -12.85 -16.83
CA GLY A 221 -9.80 -14.00 -17.69
C GLY A 221 -10.49 -15.14 -16.93
N GLU A 222 -10.97 -16.13 -17.67
CA GLU A 222 -11.56 -17.34 -17.10
C GLU A 222 -10.53 -18.14 -16.26
N ASP A 223 -9.27 -18.08 -16.66
CA ASP A 223 -8.08 -18.60 -15.98
C ASP A 223 -7.72 -17.84 -14.68
N LYS A 224 -8.52 -16.83 -14.31
CA LYS A 224 -8.35 -15.94 -13.16
C LYS A 224 -7.14 -15.01 -13.25
N ILE A 225 -6.45 -14.96 -14.38
CA ILE A 225 -5.33 -14.05 -14.61
C ILE A 225 -5.88 -12.69 -15.07
N TRP A 226 -5.36 -11.63 -14.48
CA TRP A 226 -5.69 -10.27 -14.90
C TRP A 226 -4.91 -9.87 -16.15
N THR A 227 -5.57 -9.18 -17.06
CA THR A 227 -4.97 -8.55 -18.24
C THR A 227 -5.03 -7.03 -18.15
N ILE A 228 -4.03 -6.37 -18.74
CA ILE A 228 -3.99 -4.92 -18.94
C ILE A 228 -3.96 -4.69 -20.45
N LYS A 229 -5.05 -4.16 -21.02
CA LYS A 229 -5.18 -3.96 -22.49
C LYS A 229 -4.90 -5.25 -23.29
N GLY A 230 -5.34 -6.39 -22.76
CA GLY A 230 -5.14 -7.71 -23.39
C GLY A 230 -3.79 -8.38 -23.11
N THR A 231 -2.83 -7.71 -22.47
CA THR A 231 -1.58 -8.34 -22.04
C THR A 231 -1.74 -8.97 -20.67
N ALA A 232 -1.43 -10.25 -20.53
CA ALA A 232 -1.52 -10.97 -19.26
C ALA A 232 -0.51 -10.42 -18.23
N SER A 233 -0.99 -10.15 -17.02
CA SER A 233 -0.14 -9.73 -15.91
C SER A 233 0.48 -10.90 -15.14
N GLY A 234 -0.13 -12.09 -15.25
CA GLY A 234 0.21 -13.25 -14.43
C GLY A 234 -0.28 -13.16 -12.97
N SER A 235 -0.92 -12.06 -12.56
CA SER A 235 -1.51 -11.93 -11.22
C SER A 235 -2.95 -12.46 -11.18
N THR A 236 -3.32 -13.08 -10.05
CA THR A 236 -4.65 -13.65 -9.79
C THR A 236 -5.36 -12.99 -8.60
N VAL A 237 -4.74 -12.00 -7.96
CA VAL A 237 -5.32 -11.32 -6.78
C VAL A 237 -6.63 -10.63 -7.15
N LYS A 238 -7.66 -10.79 -6.33
CA LYS A 238 -9.00 -10.23 -6.62
C LYS A 238 -9.00 -8.71 -6.69
N ASP A 239 -8.12 -8.08 -5.92
CA ASP A 239 -8.04 -6.62 -5.74
C ASP A 239 -7.05 -5.96 -6.71
N PHE A 240 -6.72 -6.64 -7.81
CA PHE A 240 -5.80 -6.15 -8.85
C PHE A 240 -6.09 -4.70 -9.26
N LYS A 241 -7.37 -4.35 -9.42
CA LYS A 241 -7.78 -3.00 -9.83
C LYS A 241 -7.40 -1.95 -8.78
N ASP A 242 -7.43 -2.27 -7.50
CA ASP A 242 -7.03 -1.36 -6.43
C ASP A 242 -5.51 -1.09 -6.50
N TYR A 243 -4.70 -2.14 -6.71
CA TYR A 243 -3.25 -2.01 -6.89
C TYR A 243 -2.88 -1.23 -8.16
N TYR A 244 -3.58 -1.47 -9.26
CA TYR A 244 -3.40 -0.69 -10.48
C TYR A 244 -3.69 0.79 -10.23
N GLU A 245 -4.69 1.11 -9.40
CA GLU A 245 -5.02 2.49 -9.09
C GLU A 245 -3.94 3.20 -8.27
N VAL A 246 -3.42 2.56 -7.22
CA VAL A 246 -2.32 3.17 -6.44
C VAL A 246 -1.06 3.32 -7.31
N ALA A 247 -0.79 2.39 -8.22
CA ALA A 247 0.27 2.53 -9.22
C ALA A 247 0.04 3.70 -10.19
N ARG A 248 -1.19 3.90 -10.65
CA ARG A 248 -1.56 5.03 -11.53
C ARG A 248 -1.37 6.37 -10.82
N ARG A 249 -1.68 6.47 -9.53
CA ARG A 249 -1.39 7.68 -8.72
C ARG A 249 0.10 7.95 -8.61
N ALA A 250 0.91 6.91 -8.37
CA ALA A 250 2.37 7.02 -8.37
C ALA A 250 2.88 7.53 -9.72
N TYR A 251 2.42 6.92 -10.82
CA TYR A 251 2.78 7.33 -12.18
C TYR A 251 2.42 8.79 -12.47
N ASN A 252 1.19 9.19 -12.15
CA ASN A 252 0.72 10.56 -12.36
C ASN A 252 1.55 11.57 -11.55
N THR A 253 2.00 11.20 -10.35
CA THR A 253 2.88 12.06 -9.55
C THR A 253 4.29 12.13 -10.13
N ALA A 254 4.85 11.00 -10.58
CA ALA A 254 6.17 10.95 -11.22
C ALA A 254 6.20 11.65 -12.59
N THR A 255 5.07 11.86 -13.25
CA THR A 255 5.00 12.45 -14.60
C THR A 255 4.49 13.88 -14.66
N LYS A 256 4.09 14.46 -13.53
CA LYS A 256 3.98 15.91 -13.37
C LYS A 256 5.35 16.58 -13.57
#